data_AF-A0AAW2KMI0-F1
#
_entry.id   AF-A0AAW2KMI0-F1
#
_cell.length_a   1.000
_cell.length_b   1.000
_cell.length_c   1.000
_cell.angle_alpha   90.00
_cell.angle_beta   90.00
_cell.angle_gamma   90.00
#
_symmetry.space_group_name_H-M   'P 1'
#
loop_
_entity.id
_entity.type
_entity.pdbx_description
1 polymer ?
#
loop_
_entity_poly.entity_id
_entity_poly.type
_entity_poly.pdbx_seq_one_letter_code
_entity_poly.pdbx_strand_id
1 'polypeptide(L)'
;MDMRIELSYCGFEAFKFLAKNYLGIDSHELFETVRQQLEETKMTPADVAENLMPKSGSDDAETCLRRLMKALEEAKEEEMKRKAEEEEKQKEAEKLAKRRRRRKGRKKKWKMVQRRNMKHWRME
;
A
#
# COMPACT_ATOMS: atom_id res chain seq x y z
N MET A 1 -16.27 -2.47 9.68
CA MET A 1 -15.39 -1.53 10.39
C MET A 1 -13.99 -2.09 10.26
N ASP A 2 -13.21 -1.64 9.27
CA ASP A 2 -11.81 -2.01 9.15
C ASP A 2 -11.01 -1.16 10.14
N MET A 3 -10.82 -1.69 11.35
CA MET A 3 -9.86 -1.17 12.31
C MET A 3 -8.47 -1.52 11.79
N ARG A 4 -7.92 -0.69 10.89
CA ARG A 4 -6.48 -0.74 10.59
C ARG A 4 -5.78 -0.24 11.85
N ILE A 5 -5.46 -1.18 12.75
CA ILE A 5 -4.56 -0.90 13.86
C ILE A 5 -3.21 -0.60 13.18
N GLU A 6 -2.87 0.68 13.06
CA GLU A 6 -1.53 1.10 12.66
C GLU A 6 -0.59 0.73 13.81
N LEU A 7 -0.09 -0.50 13.78
CA LEU A 7 1.09 -0.85 14.55
C LEU A 7 2.21 0.09 14.10
N SER A 8 2.81 0.79 15.06
CA SER A 8 3.97 1.65 14.81
C SER A 8 5.01 0.87 14.03
N TYR A 9 5.43 1.41 12.88
CA TYR A 9 6.45 0.80 12.02
C TYR A 9 7.76 0.58 12.78
N CYS A 10 8.51 -0.43 12.37
CA CYS A 10 9.77 -0.78 13.00
C CYS A 10 10.82 0.30 12.70
N GLY A 11 11.07 1.18 13.66
CA GLY A 11 12.17 2.13 13.59
C GLY A 11 13.53 1.47 13.84
N PHE A 12 14.60 2.18 13.51
CA PHE A 12 15.97 1.66 13.68
C PHE A 12 16.32 1.28 15.11
N GLU A 13 15.81 2.00 16.12
CA GLU A 13 16.03 1.65 17.53
C GLU A 13 15.36 0.33 17.91
N ALA A 14 14.15 0.08 17.42
CA ALA A 14 13.46 -1.20 17.61
C ALA A 14 14.24 -2.33 16.92
N PHE A 15 14.69 -2.12 15.68
CA PHE A 15 15.55 -3.06 14.99
C PHE A 15 16.84 -3.38 15.77
N LYS A 16 17.54 -2.36 16.30
CA LYS A 16 18.75 -2.57 17.11
C LYS A 16 18.47 -3.41 18.35
N PHE A 17 17.36 -3.14 19.04
CA PHE A 17 16.94 -3.94 20.18
C PHE A 17 16.69 -5.41 19.79
N LEU A 18 16.00 -5.65 18.67
CA LEU A 18 15.74 -6.99 18.16
C LEU A 18 17.03 -7.70 17.71
N ALA A 19 17.94 -7.00 17.03
CA ALA A 19 19.21 -7.56 16.60
C ALA A 19 20.08 -7.96 17.81
N LYS A 20 20.12 -7.14 18.85
CA LYS A 20 20.79 -7.50 20.11
C LYS A 20 20.12 -8.70 20.77
N ASN A 21 18.79 -8.76 20.78
CA ASN A 21 18.05 -9.82 21.46
C ASN A 21 18.14 -11.19 20.76
N TYR A 22 18.02 -11.24 19.44
CA TYR A 22 17.98 -12.49 18.68
C TYR A 22 19.35 -12.93 18.17
N LEU A 23 20.22 -11.98 17.80
CA LEU A 23 21.50 -12.26 17.16
C LEU A 23 22.70 -11.94 18.07
N GLY A 24 22.47 -11.30 19.22
CA GLY A 24 23.54 -10.95 20.16
C GLY A 24 24.50 -9.88 19.63
N ILE A 25 24.12 -9.13 18.59
CA ILE A 25 24.95 -8.10 17.96
C ILE A 25 24.41 -6.69 18.19
N ASP A 26 25.32 -5.75 18.49
CA ASP A 26 25.00 -4.33 18.63
C ASP A 26 25.43 -3.49 17.41
N SER A 27 26.27 -4.05 16.54
CA SER A 27 26.79 -3.38 15.34
C SER A 27 27.10 -4.39 14.23
N HIS A 28 26.79 -4.03 12.98
CA HIS A 28 27.17 -4.77 11.78
C HIS A 28 27.26 -3.80 10.60
N GLU A 29 28.09 -4.11 9.60
CA GLU A 29 28.19 -3.32 8.36
C GLU A 29 26.85 -3.17 7.61
N LEU A 30 25.90 -4.10 7.80
CA LEU A 30 24.60 -4.11 7.14
C LEU A 30 23.55 -3.26 7.87
N PHE A 31 23.83 -2.80 9.09
CA PHE A 31 22.86 -2.04 9.89
C PHE A 31 22.48 -0.72 9.24
N GLU A 32 23.43 -0.02 8.62
CA GLU A 32 23.16 1.24 7.93
C GLU A 32 22.27 1.02 6.71
N THR A 33 22.49 -0.05 5.95
CA THR A 33 21.63 -0.41 4.82
C THR A 33 20.22 -0.77 5.27
N VAL A 34 20.10 -1.60 6.32
CA VAL A 34 18.81 -1.98 6.91
C VAL A 34 18.08 -0.76 7.45
N ARG A 35 18.78 0.18 8.09
CA ARG A 35 18.22 1.45 8.55
C ARG A 35 17.57 2.22 7.42
N GLN A 36 18.29 2.44 6.32
CA GLN A 36 17.77 3.17 5.16
C GLN A 36 16.53 2.48 4.59
N GLN A 37 16.56 1.16 4.49
CA GLN A 37 15.42 0.38 4.00
C GLN A 37 14.20 0.43 4.96
N LEU A 38 14.43 0.39 6.28
CA LEU A 38 13.36 0.50 7.28
C LEU A 38 12.72 1.89 7.32
N GLU A 39 13.47 2.95 7.02
CA GLU A 39 12.94 4.32 6.92
C GLU A 39 12.00 4.48 5.71
N GLU A 40 12.22 3.71 4.64
CA GLU A 40 11.41 3.77 3.42
C GLU A 40 10.25 2.76 3.39
N THR A 41 10.32 1.70 4.19
CA THR A 41 9.39 0.57 4.15
C THR A 41 8.54 0.48 5.41
N LYS A 42 7.25 0.18 5.20
CA LYS A 42 6.24 0.05 6.27
C LYS A 42 6.19 -1.37 6.86
N MET A 43 7.25 -1.80 7.52
CA MET A 43 7.35 -3.14 8.12
C MET A 43 7.11 -3.08 9.65
N THR A 44 6.39 -4.06 10.22
CA THR A 44 6.12 -4.05 11.67
C THR A 44 7.28 -4.67 12.46
N PRO A 45 7.45 -4.33 13.76
CA PRO A 45 8.47 -4.96 14.60
C PRO A 45 8.38 -6.49 14.65
N ALA A 46 7.16 -7.06 14.55
CA ALA A 46 6.96 -8.50 14.49
C ALA A 46 7.49 -9.12 13.19
N ASP A 47 7.21 -8.49 12.04
CA ASP A 47 7.73 -8.94 10.75
C ASP A 47 9.26 -8.84 10.71
N VAL A 48 9.84 -7.77 11.29
CA VAL A 48 11.29 -7.62 11.40
C VAL A 48 11.89 -8.70 12.30
N ALA A 49 11.28 -8.98 13.45
CA ALA A 49 11.71 -10.04 14.36
C ALA A 49 11.69 -11.41 13.68
N GLU A 50 10.64 -11.74 12.92
CA GLU A 50 10.56 -13.00 12.18
C GLU A 50 11.73 -13.21 11.21
N ASN A 51 12.16 -12.13 10.55
CA ASN A 51 13.30 -12.19 9.63
C ASN A 51 14.65 -12.28 10.35
N LEU A 52 14.75 -11.68 11.54
CA LEU A 52 15.96 -11.73 12.38
C LEU A 52 16.09 -13.02 13.18
N MET A 53 15.02 -13.77 13.41
CA MET A 53 15.11 -15.05 14.10
C MET A 53 15.88 -16.07 13.23
N PRO A 54 16.96 -16.68 13.78
CA PRO A 54 17.64 -17.81 13.14
C PRO A 54 16.63 -18.93 12.87
N LYS A 55 16.54 -19.40 11.63
CA LYS A 55 15.64 -20.51 11.26
C LYS A 55 16.34 -21.86 11.37
N SER A 56 17.66 -21.87 11.39
CA SER A 56 18.49 -23.06 11.58
C SER A 56 19.60 -22.77 12.58
N GLY A 57 20.17 -23.82 13.20
CA GLY A 57 21.30 -23.69 14.12
C GLY A 57 22.61 -23.23 13.46
N SER A 58 22.64 -23.11 12.13
CA SER A 58 23.77 -22.61 11.35
C SER A 58 23.55 -21.21 10.76
N ASP A 59 22.41 -20.57 11.07
CA ASP A 59 22.14 -19.22 10.58
C ASP A 59 22.94 -18.20 11.42
N ASP A 60 23.99 -17.64 10.81
CA ASP A 60 24.73 -16.52 11.40
C ASP A 60 23.97 -15.19 11.30
N ALA A 61 24.42 -14.19 12.05
CA ALA A 61 23.81 -12.86 12.07
C ALA A 61 23.74 -12.22 10.67
N GLU A 62 24.76 -12.41 9.84
CA GLU A 62 24.80 -11.91 8.46
C GLU A 62 23.67 -12.52 7.61
N THR A 63 23.43 -13.84 7.73
CA THR A 63 22.36 -14.54 7.02
C THR A 63 20.99 -14.01 7.41
N CYS A 64 20.77 -13.74 8.70
CA CYS A 64 19.52 -13.18 9.20
C CYS A 64 19.30 -11.73 8.70
N LEU A 65 20.35 -10.91 8.68
CA LEU A 65 20.29 -9.54 8.17
C LEU A 65 20.02 -9.50 6.67
N ARG A 66 20.69 -10.35 5.88
CA ARG A 66 20.44 -10.46 4.42
C ARG A 66 19.01 -10.88 4.11
N ARG A 67 18.43 -11.78 4.92
CA ARG A 67 17.02 -12.17 4.80
C ARG A 67 16.08 -11.00 5.08
N LEU A 68 16.35 -10.21 6.13
CA LEU A 68 15.59 -9.00 6.42
C LEU A 68 15.67 -7.99 5.28
N MET A 69 16.87 -7.74 4.73
CA MET A 69 17.05 -6.82 3.60
C MET A 69 16.22 -7.23 2.38
N LYS A 70 16.20 -8.52 2.05
CA LYS A 70 15.39 -9.05 0.96
C LYS A 70 13.90 -8.83 1.21
N ALA A 71 13.42 -9.11 2.43
CA ALA A 71 12.02 -8.90 2.78
C ALA A 71 11.62 -7.41 2.72
N LEU A 72 12.52 -6.50 3.09
CA LEU A 72 12.30 -5.05 2.99
C LEU A 72 12.21 -4.57 1.53
N GLU A 73 13.04 -5.13 0.64
CA GLU A 73 13.00 -4.82 -0.79
C GLU A 73 11.69 -5.31 -1.44
N GLU A 74 11.29 -6.54 -1.15
CA GLU A 74 10.03 -7.11 -1.62
C GLU A 74 8.82 -6.30 -1.12
N ALA A 75 8.81 -5.92 0.16
CA ALA A 75 7.74 -5.10 0.73
C ALA A 75 7.64 -3.72 0.06
N LYS A 76 8.78 -3.09 -0.28
CA LYS A 76 8.82 -1.81 -1.00
C LYS A 76 8.27 -1.94 -2.42
N GLU A 77 8.65 -3.00 -3.14
CA GLU A 77 8.15 -3.26 -4.50
C GLU A 77 6.63 -3.50 -4.50
N GLU A 78 6.13 -4.31 -3.58
CA GLU A 78 4.70 -4.59 -3.46
C GLU A 78 3.89 -3.34 -3.06
N GLU A 79 4.42 -2.47 -2.19
CA GLU A 79 3.77 -1.19 -1.89
C GLU A 79 3.69 -0.29 -3.14
N MET A 80 4.76 -0.22 -3.95
CA MET A 80 4.76 0.56 -5.19
C MET A 80 3.75 0.01 -6.22
N LYS A 81 3.70 -1.32 -6.41
CA LYS A 81 2.71 -1.95 -7.30
C LYS A 81 1.29 -1.66 -6.84
N ARG A 82 0.99 -1.83 -5.54
CA ARG A 82 -0.35 -1.57 -4.98
C ARG A 82 -0.78 -0.11 -5.17
N LYS A 83 0.13 0.85 -4.96
CA LYS A 83 -0.15 2.27 -5.21
C LYS A 83 -0.48 2.54 -6.68
N ALA A 84 0.28 1.95 -7.60
CA ALA A 84 0.04 2.10 -9.03
C ALA A 84 -1.32 1.53 -9.46
N GLU A 85 -1.66 0.31 -9.01
CA GLU A 85 -2.95 -0.31 -9.29
C GLU A 85 -4.12 0.48 -8.69
N GLU A 86 -3.96 1.00 -7.47
CA GLU A 86 -5.00 1.81 -6.82
C GLU A 86 -5.23 3.13 -7.57
N GLU A 87 -4.16 3.79 -8.03
CA GLU A 87 -4.25 5.00 -8.84
C GLU A 87 -4.94 4.72 -10.19
N GLU A 88 -4.64 3.59 -10.85
CA GLU A 88 -5.31 3.19 -12.08
C GLU A 88 -6.81 2.95 -11.87
N LYS A 89 -7.17 2.18 -10.84
CA LYS A 89 -8.57 1.91 -10.46
C LYS A 89 -9.33 3.20 -10.15
N GLN A 90 -8.71 4.14 -9.45
CA GLN A 90 -9.30 5.45 -9.16
C GLN A 90 -9.55 6.25 -10.45
N LYS A 91 -8.57 6.31 -11.36
CA LYS A 91 -8.72 6.97 -12.68
C LYS A 91 -9.83 6.33 -13.51
N GLU A 92 -9.95 5.01 -13.51
CA GLU A 92 -11.01 4.32 -14.25
C GLU A 92 -12.40 4.59 -13.65
N ALA A 93 -12.52 4.51 -12.31
CA ALA A 93 -13.74 4.80 -11.59
C ALA A 93 -14.22 6.25 -11.86
N GLU A 94 -13.30 7.22 -11.87
CA GLU A 94 -13.60 8.61 -12.18
C GLU A 94 -14.09 8.79 -13.63
N LYS A 95 -13.40 8.18 -14.61
CA LYS A 95 -13.82 8.18 -16.02
C LYS A 95 -15.22 7.60 -16.18
N LEU A 96 -15.51 6.48 -15.51
CA LEU A 96 -16.82 5.84 -15.54
C LEU A 96 -17.89 6.75 -14.90
N ALA A 97 -17.60 7.36 -13.75
CA ALA A 97 -18.50 8.31 -13.10
C ALA A 97 -18.82 9.50 -14.01
N LYS A 98 -17.82 10.07 -14.68
CA LYS A 98 -17.99 11.17 -15.65
C LYS A 98 -18.86 10.75 -16.85
N ARG A 99 -18.64 9.55 -17.42
CA ARG A 99 -19.50 9.00 -18.50
C ARG A 99 -20.95 8.82 -18.04
N ARG A 100 -21.18 8.26 -16.84
CA ARG A 100 -22.53 8.10 -16.27
C ARG A 100 -23.23 9.44 -16.07
N ARG A 101 -22.54 10.46 -15.55
CA ARG A 101 -23.07 11.83 -15.41
C ARG A 101 -23.47 12.42 -16.76
N ARG A 102 -22.62 12.32 -17.79
CA ARG A 102 -22.93 12.79 -19.16
C ARG A 102 -24.16 12.09 -19.75
N ARG A 103 -24.28 10.76 -19.61
CA ARG A 103 -25.47 10.00 -20.08
C ARG A 103 -26.75 10.43 -19.37
N LYS A 104 -26.70 10.61 -18.05
CA LYS A 104 -27.84 11.12 -17.26
C LYS A 104 -28.26 12.52 -17.72
N GLY A 105 -27.30 13.42 -17.96
CA GLY A 105 -27.55 14.76 -18.50
C GLY A 105 -28.26 14.72 -19.87
N ARG A 106 -27.75 13.91 -20.81
CA ARG A 106 -28.37 13.72 -22.13
C ARG A 106 -29.80 13.17 -22.04
N LYS A 107 -30.04 12.14 -21.22
CA LYS A 107 -31.38 11.58 -21.00
C LYS A 107 -32.36 12.62 -20.43
N LYS A 108 -31.93 13.43 -19.45
CA LYS A 108 -32.75 14.53 -18.90
C LYS A 108 -33.12 15.55 -19.98
N LYS A 109 -32.15 15.98 -20.79
CA LYS A 109 -32.39 16.91 -21.91
C LYS A 109 -33.38 16.33 -22.91
N TRP A 110 -33.22 15.07 -23.31
CA TRP A 110 -34.12 14.40 -24.26
C TRP A 110 -35.56 14.31 -23.72
N LYS A 111 -35.74 13.91 -22.45
CA LYS A 111 -37.06 13.91 -21.80
C LYS A 111 -37.71 15.29 -21.76
N MET A 112 -36.93 16.35 -21.55
CA MET A 112 -37.43 17.72 -21.57
C MET A 112 -37.92 18.14 -22.96
N VAL A 113 -37.16 17.80 -24.01
CA VAL A 113 -37.55 18.05 -25.40
C VAL A 113 -38.84 17.29 -25.75
N GLN A 114 -38.93 16.00 -25.42
CA GLN A 114 -40.14 15.22 -25.65
C GLN A 114 -41.37 15.81 -24.94
N ARG A 115 -41.24 16.22 -23.67
CA ARG A 115 -42.34 16.88 -22.94
C ARG A 115 -42.76 18.20 -23.57
N ARG A 116 -41.82 18.99 -24.10
CA ARG A 116 -42.14 20.23 -24.83
C ARG A 116 -42.91 19.92 -26.12
N ASN A 117 -42.44 18.96 -26.91
CA ASN A 117 -43.11 18.57 -28.15
C ASN A 117 -44.54 18.05 -27.90
N MET A 118 -44.73 17.21 -26.88
CA MET A 118 -46.07 16.72 -26.49
C MET A 118 -47.04 17.82 -26.06
N LYS A 119 -46.55 18.91 -25.45
CA LYS A 119 -47.40 20.05 -25.04
C LYS A 119 -47.83 20.90 -26.23
N HIS A 120 -46.98 21.03 -27.24
CA HIS A 120 -47.28 21.78 -28.46
C HIS A 120 -48.41 21.13 -29.26
N TRP A 121 -48.41 19.80 -29.37
CA TRP A 121 -49.45 19.01 -30.05
C TRP A 121 -50.81 18.90 -29.32
N ARG A 122 -50.95 19.47 -28.12
CA ARG A 122 -52.19 19.38 -27.30
C ARG A 122 -52.98 20.70 -27.28
N MET A 123 -52.57 21.72 -28.05
CA MET A 123 -53.24 23.03 -28.14
C MET A 123 -53.79 23.34 -29.54
N GLU A 124 -53.65 22.41 -30.50
CA GLU A 124 -54.41 22.36 -31.76
C GLU A 124 -55.52 21.31 -31.64
#